data_AF-A0A9E2UNH8-F1
#
_entry.id   AF-A0A9E2UNH8-F1
#
_cell.length_a   1.000
_cell.length_b   1.000
_cell.length_c   1.000
_cell.angle_alpha   90.00
_cell.angle_beta   90.00
_cell.angle_gamma   90.00
#
_symmetry.space_group_name_H-M   'P 1'
#
loop_
_entity.id
_entity.type
_entity.pdbx_description
1 polymer ?
#
loop_
_entity_poly.entity_id
_entity_poly.type
_entity_poly.pdbx_seq_one_letter_code
_entity_poly.pdbx_strand_id
1 'polypeptide(L)'
;YNKELWIEVFIVKNINDTMPELNKIKNIINQIKPDRIHLNTLDRPGTESWVEPVEKSVLTDIAKYLNNAILIDKDEISGKISGNDIEKFIIATVKRRPITAKDVSSILKINENDADKCLNALFKNGQVDKKIMPRGIFYFNRN
;
A
#
# COMPACT_ATOMS: atom_id res chain seq x y z
N TYR A 1 22.75 4.96 -19.57
CA TYR A 1 21.98 4.33 -18.47
C TYR A 1 22.54 4.83 -17.15
N ASN A 2 21.85 5.74 -16.47
CA ASN A 2 22.10 5.97 -15.05
C ASN A 2 21.41 4.83 -14.29
N LYS A 3 22.18 3.87 -13.78
CA LYS A 3 21.64 2.77 -12.99
C LYS A 3 21.51 3.26 -11.55
N GLU A 4 20.36 3.82 -11.20
CA GLU A 4 20.03 4.05 -9.79
C GLU A 4 19.57 2.73 -9.16
N LEU A 5 20.13 2.38 -8.01
CA LEU A 5 19.75 1.24 -7.18
C LEU A 5 18.81 1.70 -6.06
N TRP A 6 17.59 1.20 -6.06
CA TRP A 6 16.58 1.54 -5.06
C TRP A 6 16.29 0.32 -4.19
N ILE A 7 16.24 0.53 -2.87
CA ILE A 7 15.87 -0.51 -1.90
C ILE A 7 14.59 -0.12 -1.20
N GLU A 8 13.65 -1.06 -1.08
CA GLU A 8 12.46 -0.92 -0.25
C GLU A 8 12.63 -1.72 1.05
N VAL A 9 12.33 -1.09 2.19
CA VAL A 9 12.34 -1.70 3.52
C VAL A 9 10.93 -1.68 4.08
N PHE A 10 10.40 -2.86 4.39
CA PHE A 10 9.05 -3.01 4.94
C PHE A 10 9.10 -3.21 6.46
N ILE A 11 8.55 -2.26 7.21
CA ILE A 11 8.55 -2.27 8.68
C ILE A 11 7.23 -2.83 9.21
N VAL A 12 7.35 -3.82 10.11
CA VAL A 12 6.27 -4.50 10.81
C VAL A 12 6.48 -4.34 12.31
N LYS A 13 5.43 -3.86 12.99
CA LYS A 13 5.45 -3.61 14.43
C LYS A 13 5.82 -4.86 15.22
N ASN A 14 6.68 -4.71 16.22
CA ASN A 14 7.20 -5.77 17.10
C ASN A 14 7.98 -6.89 16.40
N ILE A 15 8.22 -6.82 15.08
CA ILE A 15 9.02 -7.81 14.35
C ILE A 15 10.39 -7.21 14.01
N ASN A 16 10.40 -6.08 13.31
CA ASN A 16 11.62 -5.49 12.78
C ASN A 16 11.71 -3.97 13.01
N ASP A 17 10.87 -3.42 13.89
CA ASP A 17 10.89 -2.03 14.36
C ASP A 17 11.75 -1.83 15.62
N THR A 18 12.38 -2.88 16.14
CA THR A 18 13.27 -2.81 17.31
C THR A 18 14.67 -2.36 16.93
N MET A 19 15.36 -1.65 17.81
CA MET A 19 16.74 -1.15 17.55
C MET A 19 17.75 -2.23 17.11
N PRO A 20 17.77 -3.45 17.70
CA PRO A 20 18.66 -4.52 17.21
C PRO A 20 18.40 -4.92 15.76
N GLU A 21 17.14 -5.00 15.34
CA GLU A 21 16.78 -5.34 13.95
C GLU A 21 17.08 -4.19 13.00
N LEU A 22 16.74 -2.96 13.39
CA LEU A 22 17.08 -1.76 12.62
C LEU A 22 18.59 -1.61 12.40
N ASN A 23 19.42 -2.00 13.37
CA ASN A 23 20.88 -2.03 13.22
C ASN A 23 21.33 -3.02 12.14
N LYS A 24 20.75 -4.21 12.09
CA LYS A 24 21.06 -5.20 11.06
C LYS A 24 20.67 -4.68 9.67
N ILE A 25 19.48 -4.10 9.55
CA ILE A 25 19.00 -3.49 8.30
C ILE A 25 19.94 -2.37 7.85
N LYS A 26 20.30 -1.46 8.76
CA LYS A 26 21.22 -0.35 8.48
C LYS A 26 22.59 -0.83 8.02
N ASN A 27 23.13 -1.88 8.64
CA ASN A 27 24.41 -2.45 8.24
C ASN A 27 24.37 -2.98 6.81
N ILE A 28 23.29 -3.66 6.42
CA ILE A 28 23.09 -4.15 5.05
C ILE A 28 22.97 -2.99 4.06
N ILE A 29 22.15 -1.97 4.39
CA ILE A 29 21.99 -0.77 3.56
C ILE A 29 23.35 -0.08 3.33
N ASN A 30 24.17 0.05 4.37
CA ASN A 30 25.49 0.66 4.28
C ASN A 30 26.49 -0.15 3.44
N GLN A 31 26.33 -1.47 3.37
CA GLN A 31 27.13 -2.33 2.51
C GLN A 31 26.70 -2.21 1.05
N ILE A 32 25.39 -2.19 0.79
CA ILE A 32 24.84 -2.12 -0.57
C ILE A 32 25.04 -0.72 -1.18
N LYS A 33 24.94 0.34 -0.36
CA LYS A 33 25.02 1.75 -0.79
C LYS A 33 24.02 2.08 -1.91
N PRO A 34 22.71 1.91 -1.68
CA PRO A 34 21.70 2.27 -2.68
C PRO A 34 21.65 3.79 -2.88
N ASP A 35 21.20 4.22 -4.06
CA ASP A 35 20.93 5.63 -4.35
C ASP A 35 19.69 6.12 -3.59
N ARG A 36 18.71 5.24 -3.36
CA ARG A 36 17.47 5.57 -2.64
C ARG A 36 17.00 4.43 -1.76
N ILE A 37 16.40 4.80 -0.63
CA ILE A 37 15.77 3.89 0.31
C ILE A 37 14.33 4.33 0.47
N HIS A 38 13.39 3.43 0.20
CA HIS A 38 11.98 3.61 0.48
C HIS A 38 11.59 2.84 1.74
N LEU A 39 10.82 3.48 2.60
CA LEU A 39 10.27 2.86 3.78
C LEU A 39 8.78 2.67 3.60
N ASN A 40 8.34 1.44 3.80
CA ASN A 40 6.96 1.02 3.69
C ASN A 40 6.53 0.36 5.00
N THR A 41 5.24 0.34 5.27
CA THR A 41 4.68 -0.35 6.44
C THR A 41 3.39 -1.06 6.05
N LEU A 42 2.83 -1.79 7.00
CA LEU A 42 1.57 -2.49 6.82
C LEU A 42 0.40 -1.49 6.70
N ASP A 43 0.10 -1.07 5.47
CA ASP A 43 -1.04 -0.20 5.13
C ASP A 43 -2.32 -0.98 4.76
N ARG A 44 -2.20 -2.31 4.75
CA ARG A 44 -3.27 -3.27 4.47
C ARG A 44 -3.52 -4.05 5.76
N PRO A 45 -4.75 -4.49 6.08
CA PRO A 45 -4.90 -5.44 7.16
C PRO A 45 -4.03 -6.66 6.83
N GLY A 46 -3.16 -7.04 7.76
CA GLY A 46 -2.39 -8.26 7.63
C GLY A 46 -3.37 -9.42 7.50
N THR A 47 -2.98 -10.49 6.82
CA THR A 47 -3.75 -11.75 6.82
C THR A 47 -3.99 -12.23 8.27
N GLU A 48 -3.13 -11.81 9.20
CA GLU A 48 -3.18 -12.12 10.62
C GLU A 48 -3.65 -10.92 11.47
N SER A 49 -4.52 -11.17 12.45
CA SER A 49 -5.16 -10.16 13.30
C SER A 49 -4.23 -9.43 14.28
N TRP A 50 -3.00 -9.90 14.46
CA TRP A 50 -2.02 -9.34 15.40
C TRP A 50 -1.11 -8.28 14.78
N VAL A 51 -1.21 -8.04 13.47
CA VAL A 51 -0.31 -7.10 12.79
C VAL A 51 -0.90 -5.69 12.83
N GLU A 52 -0.37 -4.89 13.76
CA GLU A 52 -0.73 -3.49 13.90
C GLU A 52 0.15 -2.59 13.02
N PRO A 53 -0.41 -1.52 12.41
CA PRO A 53 0.38 -0.54 11.69
C PRO A 53 1.33 0.18 12.68
N VAL A 54 2.54 0.44 12.22
CA VAL A 54 3.49 1.28 12.97
C VAL A 54 3.04 2.72 12.89
N GLU A 55 3.11 3.45 14.01
CA GLU A 55 2.72 4.87 14.03
C GLU A 55 3.59 5.71 13.08
N LYS A 56 3.01 6.74 12.46
CA LYS A 56 3.74 7.60 11.50
C LYS A 56 4.95 8.31 12.14
N SER A 57 4.86 8.64 13.43
CA SER A 57 5.98 9.16 14.24
C SER A 57 7.16 8.18 14.26
N VAL A 58 6.89 6.92 14.62
CA VAL A 58 7.89 5.84 14.67
C VAL A 58 8.48 5.60 13.28
N LEU A 59 7.67 5.55 12.22
CA LEU A 59 8.17 5.40 10.84
C LEU A 59 9.07 6.57 10.43
N THR A 60 8.78 7.78 10.88
CA THR A 60 9.61 8.97 10.61
C THR A 60 10.96 8.86 11.31
N ASP A 61 10.99 8.36 12.54
CA ASP A 61 12.23 8.17 13.29
C ASP A 61 13.07 7.03 12.71
N ILE A 62 12.44 5.94 12.28
CA ILE A 62 13.12 4.85 11.57
C ILE A 62 13.66 5.35 10.22
N ALA A 63 12.90 6.17 9.48
CA ALA A 63 13.34 6.74 8.22
C ALA A 63 14.60 7.60 8.39
N LYS A 64 14.63 8.48 9.40
CA LYS A 64 15.84 9.24 9.76
C LYS A 64 16.99 8.30 10.11
N TYR A 65 16.71 7.23 10.87
CA TYR A 65 17.72 6.28 11.30
C TYR A 65 18.37 5.52 10.13
N LEU A 66 17.58 5.14 9.13
CA LEU A 66 17.98 4.38 7.93
C LEU A 66 18.42 5.31 6.78
N ASN A 67 19.34 6.23 7.08
CA ASN A 67 19.96 7.15 6.11
C ASN A 67 18.94 8.04 5.37
N ASN A 68 17.97 8.62 6.09
CA ASN A 68 16.91 9.48 5.54
C ASN A 68 16.08 8.77 4.46
N ALA A 69 15.65 7.54 4.74
CA ALA A 69 14.74 6.82 3.87
C ALA A 69 13.47 7.64 3.58
N ILE A 70 12.97 7.55 2.36
CA ILE A 70 11.75 8.24 1.95
C ILE A 70 10.56 7.40 2.37
N LEU A 71 9.67 7.97 3.18
CA LEU A 71 8.37 7.38 3.46
C LEU A 71 7.55 7.42 2.17
N ILE A 72 7.02 6.27 1.74
CA ILE A 72 6.04 6.26 0.65
C ILE A 72 4.71 6.79 1.22
N ASP A 73 4.52 8.11 1.19
CA ASP A 73 3.20 8.74 1.32
C ASP A 73 2.46 8.54 -0.02
N LYS A 74 1.23 8.00 0.02
CA LYS A 74 0.40 7.75 -1.17
C LYS A 74 -0.12 9.03 -1.85
N ASP A 75 0.20 10.19 -1.31
CA ASP A 75 -0.30 11.45 -1.80
C ASP A 75 0.60 11.94 -2.94
N GLU A 76 0.26 11.57 -4.18
CA GLU A 76 0.30 12.43 -5.38
C GLU A 76 0.37 11.64 -6.71
N ILE A 77 -0.78 11.15 -7.20
CA ILE A 77 -0.97 10.90 -8.65
C ILE A 77 -2.29 11.55 -9.07
N SER A 78 -2.25 12.80 -9.55
CA SER A 78 -3.42 13.48 -10.13
C SER A 78 -3.48 13.28 -11.63
N GLY A 79 -4.27 12.30 -12.07
CA GLY A 79 -4.72 12.19 -13.46
C GLY A 79 -6.23 12.00 -13.47
N LYS A 80 -6.95 12.79 -14.26
CA LYS A 80 -8.39 12.56 -14.51
C LYS A 80 -8.51 11.29 -15.35
N ILE A 81 -9.02 10.22 -14.77
CA ILE A 81 -9.26 8.94 -15.44
C ILE A 81 -10.73 8.92 -15.90
N SER A 82 -10.99 8.48 -17.13
CA SER A 82 -12.34 8.40 -17.69
C SER A 82 -13.14 7.22 -17.11
N GLY A 83 -14.49 7.24 -17.18
CA GLY A 83 -15.35 6.22 -16.57
C GLY A 83 -15.06 4.77 -17.00
N ASN A 84 -14.78 4.53 -18.29
CA ASN A 84 -14.42 3.20 -18.79
C ASN A 84 -13.01 2.76 -18.36
N ASP A 85 -12.11 3.71 -18.11
CA ASP A 85 -10.75 3.41 -17.65
C ASP A 85 -10.75 3.06 -16.16
N ILE A 86 -11.66 3.64 -15.37
CA ILE A 86 -11.88 3.32 -13.95
C ILE A 86 -12.28 1.85 -13.79
N GLU A 87 -13.26 1.37 -14.56
CA GLU A 87 -13.72 -0.02 -14.43
C GLU A 87 -12.62 -1.02 -14.77
N LYS A 88 -11.92 -0.81 -15.91
CA LYS A 88 -10.77 -1.63 -16.31
C LYS A 88 -9.67 -1.61 -15.27
N PHE A 89 -9.38 -0.44 -14.69
CA PHE A 89 -8.40 -0.30 -13.63
C PHE A 89 -8.79 -1.09 -12.38
N ILE A 90 -10.04 -0.98 -11.94
CA ILE A 90 -10.55 -1.70 -10.76
C ILE A 90 -10.44 -3.20 -10.99
N ILE A 91 -10.92 -3.72 -12.13
CA ILE A 91 -10.84 -5.15 -12.46
C ILE A 91 -9.38 -5.63 -12.48
N ALA A 92 -8.49 -4.90 -13.16
CA ALA A 92 -7.06 -5.26 -13.21
C ALA A 92 -6.38 -5.21 -11.83
N THR A 93 -6.88 -4.37 -10.93
CA THR A 93 -6.37 -4.26 -9.56
C THR A 93 -6.91 -5.37 -8.67
N VAL A 94 -8.23 -5.63 -8.73
CA VAL A 94 -8.93 -6.69 -7.99
C VAL A 94 -8.37 -8.09 -8.33
N LYS A 95 -7.97 -8.31 -9.59
CA LYS A 95 -7.27 -9.53 -10.03
C LYS A 95 -5.94 -9.79 -9.33
N ARG A 96 -5.25 -8.72 -8.88
CA ARG A 96 -3.93 -8.81 -8.25
C ARG A 96 -4.00 -8.73 -6.73
N ARG A 97 -5.02 -8.06 -6.19
CA ARG A 97 -5.23 -7.90 -4.75
C ARG A 97 -6.67 -7.51 -4.42
N PRO A 98 -7.22 -7.92 -3.26
CA PRO A 98 -8.47 -7.37 -2.75
C PRO A 98 -8.38 -5.86 -2.52
N ILE A 99 -9.47 -5.13 -2.75
CA ILE A 99 -9.49 -3.65 -2.65
C ILE A 99 -10.76 -3.13 -1.96
N THR A 100 -10.66 -1.99 -1.26
CA THR A 100 -11.83 -1.28 -0.70
C THR A 100 -12.21 -0.06 -1.54
N ALA A 101 -13.41 0.51 -1.33
CA ALA A 101 -13.81 1.78 -1.94
C ALA A 101 -12.83 2.91 -1.60
N LYS A 102 -12.36 2.97 -0.35
CA LYS A 102 -11.32 3.90 0.11
C LYS A 102 -10.01 3.75 -0.67
N ASP A 103 -9.54 2.52 -0.90
CA ASP A 103 -8.32 2.29 -1.69
C ASP A 103 -8.50 2.78 -3.14
N VAL A 104 -9.64 2.48 -3.77
CA VAL A 104 -9.96 2.94 -5.13
C VAL A 104 -10.02 4.47 -5.18
N SER A 105 -10.68 5.10 -4.21
CA SER A 105 -10.73 6.56 -4.06
C SER A 105 -9.34 7.17 -3.96
N SER A 106 -8.45 6.60 -3.14
CA SER A 106 -7.07 7.09 -3.01
C SER A 106 -6.26 6.93 -4.29
N ILE A 107 -6.41 5.80 -5.00
CA ILE A 107 -5.62 5.53 -6.21
C ILE A 107 -6.10 6.36 -7.40
N LEU A 108 -7.41 6.49 -7.58
CA LEU A 108 -8.02 7.17 -8.72
C LEU A 108 -8.34 8.64 -8.46
N LYS A 109 -8.11 9.12 -7.23
CA LYS A 109 -8.47 10.46 -6.74
C LYS A 109 -9.92 10.85 -7.04
N ILE A 110 -10.83 9.89 -6.87
CA ILE A 110 -12.29 10.09 -7.00
C ILE A 110 -12.95 10.07 -5.63
N ASN A 111 -14.19 10.56 -5.54
CA ASN A 111 -14.97 10.47 -4.32
C ASN A 111 -15.20 9.00 -3.92
N GLU A 112 -15.09 8.67 -2.63
CA GLU A 112 -15.32 7.32 -2.11
C GLU A 112 -16.72 6.78 -2.45
N ASN A 113 -17.75 7.63 -2.48
CA ASN A 113 -19.10 7.25 -2.90
C ASN A 113 -19.15 6.81 -4.37
N ASP A 114 -18.38 7.47 -5.24
CA ASP A 114 -18.34 7.11 -6.67
C ASP A 114 -17.52 5.84 -6.88
N ALA A 115 -16.42 5.67 -6.13
CA ALA A 115 -15.69 4.42 -6.07
C ALA A 115 -16.57 3.25 -5.59
N ASP A 116 -17.37 3.47 -4.55
CA ASP A 116 -18.29 2.46 -4.02
C ASP A 116 -19.41 2.13 -5.01
N LYS A 117 -19.98 3.11 -5.72
CA LYS A 117 -20.93 2.86 -6.81
C LYS A 117 -20.33 1.97 -7.90
N CYS A 118 -19.11 2.27 -8.35
CA CYS A 118 -18.43 1.49 -9.37
C CYS A 118 -18.18 0.03 -8.91
N LEU A 119 -17.67 -0.15 -7.70
CA LEU A 119 -17.42 -1.47 -7.13
C LEU A 119 -18.72 -2.27 -6.93
N ASN A 120 -19.78 -1.62 -6.46
CA ASN A 120 -21.09 -2.25 -6.33
C ASN A 120 -21.72 -2.61 -7.69
N ALA A 121 -21.51 -1.80 -8.73
CA ALA A 121 -21.94 -2.14 -10.09
C ALA A 121 -21.21 -3.39 -10.61
N LEU A 122 -19.89 -3.46 -10.44
CA LEU A 122 -19.09 -4.63 -10.78
C LEU A 122 -19.53 -5.90 -10.01
N PHE A 123 -19.86 -5.75 -8.72
CA PHE A 123 -20.38 -6.83 -7.90
C PHE A 123 -21.75 -7.31 -8.40
N LYS A 124 -22.67 -6.38 -8.70
CA LYS A 124 -24.01 -6.71 -9.25
C LYS A 124 -23.91 -7.38 -10.62
N ASN A 125 -22.95 -6.97 -11.44
CA ASN A 125 -22.66 -7.58 -12.75
C ASN A 125 -21.92 -8.91 -12.61
N GLY A 126 -21.58 -9.34 -11.39
CA GLY A 126 -20.94 -10.62 -11.14
C GLY A 126 -19.46 -10.68 -11.56
N GLN A 127 -18.80 -9.54 -11.77
CA GLN A 127 -17.39 -9.47 -12.17
C GLN A 127 -16.43 -9.55 -10.97
N VAL A 128 -16.91 -9.23 -9.76
CA VAL A 128 -16.14 -9.27 -8.51
C VAL A 128 -17.01 -9.84 -7.39
N ASP A 129 -16.39 -10.47 -6.40
CA ASP A 129 -17.03 -10.86 -5.15
C ASP A 129 -16.78 -9.80 -4.06
N LYS A 130 -17.58 -9.79 -3.00
CA LYS A 130 -17.34 -8.91 -1.85
C LYS A 130 -17.37 -9.67 -0.52
N LYS A 131 -16.51 -9.25 0.41
CA LYS A 131 -16.45 -9.80 1.77
C LYS A 131 -16.27 -8.67 2.79
N ILE A 132 -16.98 -8.77 3.90
CA ILE A 132 -16.77 -7.87 5.04
C ILE A 132 -15.53 -8.34 5.80
N MET A 133 -14.63 -7.40 6.08
CA MET A 133 -13.42 -7.61 6.86
C MET A 133 -13.30 -6.47 7.89
N PRO A 134 -12.35 -6.54 8.85
CA PRO A 134 -12.23 -5.53 9.91
C PRO A 134 -12.07 -4.07 9.40
N ARG A 135 -11.48 -3.87 8.22
CA ARG A 135 -11.28 -2.55 7.58
C ARG A 135 -12.44 -2.14 6.64
N GLY A 136 -13.58 -2.84 6.71
CA GLY A 136 -14.76 -2.58 5.87
C GLY A 136 -14.94 -3.60 4.76
N ILE A 137 -15.63 -3.19 3.70
CA ILE A 137 -15.99 -4.07 2.57
C ILE A 137 -14.82 -4.15 1.59
N PHE A 138 -14.34 -5.36 1.36
CA PHE A 138 -13.34 -5.65 0.34
C PHE A 138 -13.99 -6.33 -0.86
N TYR A 139 -13.50 -6.00 -2.05
CA TYR A 139 -13.88 -6.60 -3.31
C TYR A 139 -12.74 -7.47 -3.85
N PHE A 140 -13.08 -8.66 -4.33
CA PHE A 140 -12.17 -9.74 -4.71
C PHE A 140 -12.43 -10.18 -6.15
N ASN A 141 -11.40 -10.74 -6.78
CA ASN A 141 -11.60 -11.36 -8.08
C ASN A 141 -12.52 -12.58 -7.90
N ARG A 142 -13.52 -12.68 -8.76
CA ARG A 142 -14.35 -13.87 -8.84
C ARG A 142 -13.55 -14.98 -9.52
N ASN A 143 -13.47 -16.14 -8.88
CA ASN A 143 -12.90 -17.36 -9.48
C ASN A 143 -13.93 -18.07 -10.33
#